data_AF-A0A0B2NQ28-F1
#
_entry.id   AF-A0A0B2NQ28-F1
#
_cell.length_a   1.000
_cell.length_b   1.000
_cell.length_c   1.000
_cell.angle_alpha   90.00
_cell.angle_beta   90.00
_cell.angle_gamma   90.00
#
_symmetry.space_group_name_H-M   'P 1'
#
loop_
_entity.id
_entity.type
_entity.pdbx_description
1 polymer ?
#
loop_
_entity_poly.entity_id
_entity_poly.type
_entity_poly.pdbx_seq_one_letter_code
_entity_poly.pdbx_strand_id
1 'polypeptide(L)'
;VKYPRLFLISEQQNQLIQQMGGYKDGEWEWNLSWRRPLFDNEITMAVNFLKDVERSVIQQNGRDAWVWMADPSGSYSVQSAYKVMRGPIVDGIKDRAFEELWQLKIPTK
;
A
#
# COMPACT_ATOMS: atom_id res chain seq x y z
N VAL A 1 -3.21 0.89 -5.23
CA VAL A 1 -1.79 1.23 -5.54
C VAL A 1 -1.73 2.70 -5.93
N LYS A 2 -0.94 3.53 -5.21
CA LYS A 2 -0.96 5.00 -5.36
C LYS A 2 -0.23 5.49 -6.63
N TYR A 3 0.80 4.79 -7.07
CA TYR A 3 1.67 5.19 -8.20
C TYR A 3 1.89 4.07 -9.24
N PRO A 4 0.82 3.52 -9.86
CA PRO A 4 0.94 2.36 -10.73
C PRO A 4 1.76 2.64 -12.00
N ARG A 5 1.68 3.87 -12.54
CA ARG A 5 2.43 4.24 -13.76
C ARG A 5 3.93 4.27 -13.50
N LEU A 6 4.38 4.97 -12.45
CA LEU A 6 5.81 5.04 -12.10
C LEU A 6 6.40 3.65 -11.84
N PHE A 7 5.64 2.77 -11.18
CA PHE A 7 6.07 1.39 -10.97
C PHE A 7 6.24 0.64 -12.30
N LEU A 8 5.26 0.74 -13.21
CA LEU A 8 5.28 0.05 -14.50
C LEU A 8 6.50 0.40 -15.36
N ILE A 9 6.94 1.66 -15.34
CA ILE A 9 8.10 2.13 -16.10
C ILE A 9 9.42 2.10 -15.31
N SER A 10 9.42 1.64 -14.06
CA SER A 10 10.63 1.50 -13.26
C SER A 10 11.51 0.37 -13.79
N GLU A 11 12.82 0.57 -13.71
CA GLU A 11 13.83 -0.46 -13.98
C GLU A 11 14.15 -1.32 -12.75
N GLN A 12 13.58 -0.96 -11.60
CA GLN A 12 13.98 -1.46 -10.28
C GLN A 12 12.83 -2.20 -9.57
N GLN A 13 11.84 -2.71 -10.32
CA GLN A 13 10.63 -3.35 -9.78
C GLN A 13 10.90 -4.53 -8.83
N ASN A 14 12.03 -5.22 -9.03
CA ASN A 14 12.43 -6.39 -8.24
C ASN A 14 13.65 -6.11 -7.35
N GLN A 15 14.03 -4.84 -7.19
CA GLN A 15 15.15 -4.45 -6.33
C GLN A 15 14.67 -4.20 -4.90
N LEU A 16 15.59 -4.43 -3.96
CA LEU A 16 15.40 -4.08 -2.55
C LEU A 16 15.64 -2.58 -2.34
N ILE A 17 15.07 -2.00 -1.30
CA ILE A 17 15.22 -0.58 -0.95
C ILE A 17 16.70 -0.20 -0.86
N GLN A 18 17.51 -1.03 -0.20
CA GLN A 18 18.95 -0.85 -0.08
C GLN A 18 19.72 -0.80 -1.43
N GLN A 19 19.12 -1.31 -2.52
CA GLN A 19 19.72 -1.30 -3.87
C GLN A 19 19.26 -0.08 -4.70
N MET A 20 18.22 0.63 -4.26
CA MET A 20 17.61 1.76 -4.97
C MET A 20 18.07 3.12 -4.46
N GLY A 21 19.17 3.17 -3.69
CA GLY A 21 19.70 4.40 -3.12
C GLY A 21 20.95 4.14 -2.30
N GLY A 22 21.42 5.16 -1.61
CA GLY A 22 22.59 5.07 -0.75
C GLY A 22 22.61 6.21 0.26
N TYR A 23 23.42 6.05 1.30
CA TYR A 23 23.66 7.13 2.26
C TYR A 23 24.78 8.03 1.75
N LYS A 24 24.50 9.33 1.66
CA LYS A 24 25.50 10.39 1.45
C LYS A 24 25.34 11.43 2.54
N ASP A 25 26.46 11.84 3.15
CA ASP A 25 26.51 12.86 4.20
C ASP A 25 25.54 12.63 5.39
N GLY A 26 25.23 11.36 5.67
CA GLY A 26 24.33 10.98 6.77
C GLY A 26 22.84 10.96 6.42
N GLU A 27 22.47 11.29 5.18
CA GLU A 27 21.11 11.23 4.68
C GLU A 27 20.95 10.16 3.60
N TRP A 28 19.74 9.58 3.51
CA TRP A 28 19.41 8.62 2.46
C TRP A 28 19.06 9.34 1.17
N GLU A 29 19.78 9.04 0.09
CA GLU A 29 19.51 9.55 -1.25
C GLU A 29 18.96 8.44 -2.14
N TRP A 30 17.79 8.68 -2.73
CA TRP A 30 17.16 7.76 -3.67
C TRP A 30 17.84 7.84 -5.05
N ASN A 31 18.17 6.68 -5.62
CA ASN A 31 18.63 6.52 -6.99
C ASN A 31 17.58 5.77 -7.82
N LEU A 32 16.51 6.48 -8.20
CA LEU A 32 15.38 5.93 -8.94
C LEU A 32 15.63 5.99 -10.44
N SER A 33 15.48 4.85 -11.12
CA SER A 33 15.61 4.74 -12.58
C SER A 33 14.32 4.31 -13.26
N TRP A 34 14.04 4.95 -14.40
CA TRP A 34 12.92 4.66 -15.27
C TRP A 34 13.40 4.40 -16.69
N ARG A 35 12.73 3.47 -17.40
CA ARG A 35 13.08 3.00 -18.75
C ARG A 35 13.09 4.10 -19.82
N ARG A 36 12.49 5.25 -19.52
CA ARG A 36 12.39 6.43 -20.39
C ARG A 36 12.24 7.70 -19.55
N PRO A 37 12.49 8.89 -20.13
CA PRO A 37 12.13 10.15 -19.50
C PRO A 37 10.64 10.19 -19.11
N LEU A 38 10.36 10.82 -17.98
CA LEU A 38 9.00 11.03 -17.49
C LEU A 38 8.29 12.09 -18.32
N PHE A 39 7.02 11.85 -18.63
CA PHE A 39 6.16 12.89 -19.21
C PHE A 39 5.69 13.87 -18.12
N ASP A 40 5.23 15.06 -18.50
CA ASP A 40 4.82 16.12 -17.54
C ASP A 40 3.80 15.65 -16.49
N ASN A 41 2.85 14.80 -16.90
CA ASN A 41 1.86 14.21 -16.00
C ASN A 41 2.45 13.15 -15.05
N GLU A 42 3.56 12.52 -15.42
CA GLU A 42 4.32 11.57 -14.60
C GLU A 42 5.29 12.30 -13.66
N ILE A 43 5.83 13.46 -14.06
CA ILE A 43 6.70 14.28 -13.20
C ILE A 43 5.95 14.69 -11.92
N THR A 44 4.72 15.19 -12.05
CA THR A 44 3.90 15.54 -10.88
C THR A 44 3.65 14.33 -9.97
N MET A 45 3.46 13.16 -10.58
CA MET A 45 3.31 11.89 -9.86
C MET A 45 4.60 11.52 -9.12
N ALA A 46 5.77 11.69 -9.76
CA ALA A 46 7.09 11.38 -9.19
C ALA A 46 7.42 12.31 -8.02
N VAL A 47 7.12 13.61 -8.12
CA VAL A 47 7.29 14.56 -7.02
C VAL A 47 6.46 14.13 -5.79
N ASN A 48 5.21 13.72 -6.00
CA ASN A 48 4.38 13.25 -4.90
C ASN A 48 4.87 11.92 -4.32
N PHE A 49 5.39 11.02 -5.17
CA PHE A 49 5.99 9.78 -4.72
C PHE A 49 7.22 10.03 -3.84
N LEU A 50 8.14 10.91 -4.28
CA LEU A 50 9.33 11.29 -3.53
C LEU A 50 8.97 11.84 -2.14
N LYS A 51 7.98 12.73 -2.06
CA LYS A 51 7.48 13.28 -0.79
C LYS A 51 6.91 12.23 0.16
N ASP A 52 6.32 11.16 -0.37
CA ASP A 52 5.79 10.07 0.44
C ASP A 52 6.93 9.20 1.01
N VAL A 53 7.93 8.87 0.18
CA VAL A 53 9.03 7.99 0.59
C VAL A 53 10.08 8.69 1.45
N GLU A 54 10.27 9.99 1.28
CA GLU A 54 11.18 10.82 2.10
C GLU A 54 10.79 10.85 3.58
N ARG A 55 9.50 10.63 3.89
CA ARG A 55 9.02 10.52 5.28
C ARG A 55 9.49 9.25 5.99
N SER A 56 9.98 8.26 5.23
CA SER A 56 10.39 6.97 5.76
C SER A 56 11.89 6.97 6.06
N VAL A 57 12.25 6.69 7.30
CA VAL A 57 13.65 6.52 7.70
C VAL A 57 14.13 5.14 7.23
N ILE A 58 15.00 5.12 6.22
CA ILE A 58 15.61 3.89 5.71
C ILE A 58 16.74 3.48 6.65
N GLN A 59 16.76 2.25 7.14
CA GLN A 59 17.84 1.78 8.01
C GLN A 59 19.01 1.26 7.17
N GLN A 60 20.25 1.71 7.45
CA GLN A 60 21.45 1.28 6.72
C GLN A 60 21.71 -0.23 6.76
N ASN A 61 21.44 -0.85 7.92
CA ASN A 61 21.78 -2.25 8.19
C ASN A 61 20.54 -3.14 8.36
N GLY A 62 19.35 -2.61 8.04
CA GLY A 62 18.09 -3.33 8.14
C GLY A 62 17.80 -4.10 6.86
N ARG A 63 17.28 -5.33 6.98
CA ARG A 63 16.67 -6.01 5.83
C ARG A 63 15.33 -5.36 5.52
N ASP A 64 14.99 -5.31 4.24
CA ASP A 64 13.66 -4.92 3.79
C ASP A 64 12.59 -5.75 4.51
N ALA A 65 11.55 -5.07 5.00
CA ALA A 65 10.44 -5.68 5.70
C ALA A 65 9.12 -5.14 5.15
N TRP A 66 8.10 -6.00 5.12
CA TRP A 66 6.75 -5.61 4.79
C TRP A 66 6.06 -4.99 6.00
N VAL A 67 5.50 -3.80 5.83
CA VAL A 67 4.73 -3.10 6.87
C VAL A 67 3.26 -3.10 6.47
N TRP A 68 2.40 -3.62 7.34
CA TRP A 68 0.97 -3.61 7.18
C TRP A 68 0.39 -2.25 7.58
N MET A 69 0.19 -1.37 6.59
CA MET A 69 -0.23 0.02 6.79
C MET A 69 -1.64 0.19 7.40
N ALA A 70 -2.45 -0.87 7.46
CA ALA A 70 -3.78 -0.80 8.06
C ALA A 70 -3.81 -1.11 9.56
N ASP A 71 -2.64 -1.39 10.17
CA ASP A 71 -2.50 -1.47 11.61
C ASP A 71 -1.35 -0.55 12.07
N PRO A 72 -1.54 0.29 13.10
CA PRO A 72 -0.49 1.17 13.59
C PRO A 72 0.77 0.44 14.07
N SER A 73 0.66 -0.84 14.47
CA SER A 73 1.82 -1.67 14.80
C SER A 73 2.67 -2.04 13.59
N GLY A 74 2.18 -1.80 12.37
CA GLY A 74 2.80 -2.24 11.13
C GLY A 74 2.73 -3.76 10.91
N SER A 75 2.04 -4.50 11.78
CA SER A 75 1.96 -5.95 11.72
C SER A 75 0.68 -6.43 11.05
N TYR A 76 0.80 -7.48 10.25
CA TYR A 76 -0.34 -8.13 9.65
C TYR A 76 -1.09 -8.99 10.67
N SER A 77 -2.42 -8.93 10.64
CA SER A 77 -3.28 -9.92 11.31
C SER A 77 -4.50 -10.20 10.43
N VAL A 78 -5.08 -11.40 10.58
CA VAL A 78 -6.34 -11.76 9.89
C VAL A 78 -7.44 -10.75 10.24
N GLN A 79 -7.47 -10.27 11.48
CA GLN A 79 -8.44 -9.30 11.96
C GLN A 79 -8.30 -7.94 11.25
N SER A 80 -7.08 -7.38 11.18
CA SER A 80 -6.84 -6.09 10.51
C SER A 80 -7.06 -6.19 9.00
N ALA A 81 -6.70 -7.32 8.38
CA ALA A 81 -7.01 -7.61 6.98
C ALA A 81 -8.54 -7.63 6.73
N TYR A 82 -9.30 -8.31 7.59
CA TYR A 82 -10.74 -8.41 7.45
C TYR A 82 -11.45 -7.06 7.65
N LYS A 83 -10.95 -6.20 8.56
CA LYS A 83 -11.43 -4.81 8.70
C LYS A 83 -11.23 -4.00 7.42
N VAL A 84 -10.08 -4.13 6.75
CA VAL A 84 -9.84 -3.45 5.46
C VAL A 84 -10.78 -3.99 4.39
N MET A 85 -10.95 -5.31 4.31
CA MET A 85 -11.79 -5.95 3.28
C MET A 85 -13.28 -5.63 3.45
N ARG A 86 -13.80 -5.54 4.68
CA ARG A 86 -15.19 -5.16 4.93
C ARG A 86 -15.50 -3.70 4.58
N GLY A 87 -14.48 -2.84 4.44
CA GLY A 87 -14.68 -1.40 4.35
C GLY A 87 -15.25 -0.79 5.64
N PRO A 88 -15.51 0.53 5.69
CA PRO A 88 -16.32 1.08 6.76
C PRO A 88 -17.66 0.35 6.71
N ILE A 89 -17.99 -0.37 7.77
CA ILE A 89 -19.36 -0.82 7.98
C ILE A 89 -20.18 0.47 7.98
N VAL A 90 -20.88 0.75 6.89
CA VAL A 90 -21.97 1.70 6.93
C VAL A 90 -22.94 1.05 7.90
N ASP A 91 -22.92 1.53 9.14
CA ASP A 91 -23.67 1.03 10.30
C ASP A 91 -25.21 1.18 10.13
N GLY A 92 -25.66 1.33 8.87
CA GLY A 92 -27.04 1.44 8.45
C GLY A 92 -27.46 0.42 7.39
N ILE A 93 -26.55 -0.34 6.80
CA ILE A 93 -26.94 -1.52 6.00
C ILE A 93 -26.86 -2.74 6.92
N LYS A 94 -27.78 -2.79 7.91
CA LYS A 94 -28.41 -4.06 8.22
C LYS A 94 -29.07 -4.48 6.93
N ASP A 95 -28.33 -5.21 6.12
CA ASP A 95 -28.75 -5.67 4.82
C ASP A 95 -30.04 -6.44 5.05
N ARG A 96 -31.18 -5.81 4.74
CA ARG A 96 -32.52 -6.38 4.96
C ARG A 96 -32.60 -7.76 4.31
N ALA A 97 -31.79 -8.02 3.28
CA ALA A 97 -31.64 -9.32 2.66
C ALA A 97 -31.23 -10.41 3.66
N PHE A 98 -30.38 -10.13 4.66
CA PHE A 98 -30.00 -11.12 5.67
C PHE A 98 -31.10 -11.38 6.69
N GLU A 99 -31.87 -10.35 7.08
CA GLU A 99 -33.06 -10.53 7.93
C GLU A 99 -34.14 -11.32 7.17
N GLU A 100 -34.36 -11.02 5.89
CA GLU A 100 -35.32 -11.70 5.01
C GLU A 100 -34.93 -13.16 4.75
N LEU A 101 -33.63 -13.45 4.54
CA LEU A 101 -33.11 -14.82 4.39
C LEU A 101 -33.42 -15.71 5.61
N TRP A 102 -33.35 -15.14 6.82
CA TRP A 102 -33.66 -15.87 8.05
C TRP A 102 -35.16 -15.90 8.40
N GLN A 103 -35.97 -15.05 7.77
CA GLN A 103 -37.45 -15.07 7.88
C GLN A 103 -38.11 -16.00 6.85
N LEU A 104 -37.36 -16.53 5.89
CA LEU A 104 -37.84 -17.62 5.05
C LEU A 104 -38.14 -18.81 5.96
N LYS A 105 -39.42 -19.07 6.19
CA LYS A 105 -39.90 -20.30 6.83
C LYS A 105 -39.52 -21.48 5.95
N ILE A 106 -38.31 -22.00 6.14
CA ILE A 106 -37.90 -23.27 5.54
C ILE A 106 -38.81 -24.34 6.16
N PRO A 107 -39.60 -25.09 5.35
CA PRO A 107 -40.37 -26.18 5.89
C PRO A 107 -39.42 -27.20 6.52
N THR A 108 -39.58 -27.47 7.80
CA THR A 108 -38.94 -28.61 8.45
C THR A 108 -39.46 -29.90 7.81
N LYS A 109 -38.54 -30.85 7.60
CA LYS A 109 -38.85 -32.21 7.12
C LYS A 109 -39.90 -32.91 7.98
#